data_AF-A0A356TCT1-F1
#
_entry.id   AF-A0A356TCT1-F1
#
_cell.length_a   1.000
_cell.length_b   1.000
_cell.length_c   1.000
_cell.angle_alpha   90.00
_cell.angle_beta   90.00
_cell.angle_gamma   90.00
#
_symmetry.space_group_name_H-M   'P 1'
#
loop_
_entity.id
_entity.type
_entity.pdbx_description
1 polymer ?
#
loop_
_entity_poly.entity_id
_entity_poly.type
_entity_poly.pdbx_seq_one_letter_code
_entity_poly.pdbx_strand_id
1 'polypeptide(L)'
;MAPLLALALGACSSEAPPEDAGSADAGSGVLDAAALEDGGPITETWSSFAEAFMQTYCVRCHSTSPKDFNSLADVRANTATIRCGVSDVALDGCGAFPPPRQFPVGSGPFPSDDERARLVAWLDAGAPE
;
A
#
# COMPACT_ATOMS: atom_id res chain seq x y z
N MET A 1 -25.63 38.47 -64.88
CA MET A 1 -25.64 38.68 -63.42
C MET A 1 -25.49 37.33 -62.73
N ALA A 2 -24.34 37.07 -62.10
CA ALA A 2 -24.18 36.28 -60.87
C ALA A 2 -22.67 36.30 -60.50
N PRO A 3 -22.28 36.64 -59.25
CA PRO A 3 -20.90 36.94 -58.87
C PRO A 3 -20.17 35.80 -58.14
N LEU A 4 -18.84 35.94 -58.05
CA LEU A 4 -17.90 35.18 -57.23
C LEU A 4 -18.29 35.16 -55.73
N LEU A 5 -17.94 34.09 -55.01
CA LEU A 5 -17.61 34.19 -53.58
C LEU A 5 -16.55 33.14 -53.17
N ALA A 6 -15.48 33.64 -52.56
CA ALA A 6 -14.32 32.90 -52.06
C ALA A 6 -14.58 32.30 -50.66
N LEU A 7 -14.02 31.12 -50.39
CA LEU A 7 -14.00 30.51 -49.05
C LEU A 7 -12.87 31.11 -48.20
N ALA A 8 -13.22 31.73 -47.09
CA ALA A 8 -12.31 32.26 -46.08
C ALA A 8 -12.04 31.25 -44.95
N LEU A 9 -10.80 31.21 -44.48
CA LEU A 9 -10.34 30.50 -43.28
C LEU A 9 -10.99 31.11 -42.03
N GLY A 10 -11.65 30.28 -41.21
CA GLY A 10 -12.16 30.64 -39.90
C GLY A 10 -11.21 30.19 -38.78
N ALA A 11 -10.60 31.16 -38.11
CA ALA A 11 -9.82 31.00 -36.89
C ALA A 11 -10.73 30.81 -35.68
N CYS A 12 -10.42 29.85 -34.80
CA CYS A 12 -10.96 29.79 -33.45
C CYS A 12 -9.85 30.16 -32.46
N SER A 13 -10.02 31.27 -31.76
CA SER A 13 -9.31 31.61 -30.53
C SER A 13 -10.31 31.91 -29.44
N SER A 14 -9.93 31.58 -28.21
CA SER A 14 -10.41 32.00 -26.89
C SER A 14 -11.08 30.89 -26.08
N GLU A 15 -10.96 30.74 -24.75
CA GLU A 15 -9.94 30.99 -23.71
C GLU A 15 -10.63 30.52 -22.39
N ALA A 16 -9.95 29.65 -21.62
CA ALA A 16 -10.05 29.31 -20.18
C ALA A 16 -11.37 28.86 -19.45
N PRO A 17 -11.27 27.97 -18.42
CA PRO A 17 -12.37 27.27 -17.72
C PRO A 17 -12.86 28.02 -16.46
N PRO A 18 -13.81 27.51 -15.63
CA PRO A 18 -13.36 26.70 -14.47
C PRO A 18 -14.38 25.72 -13.82
N GLU A 19 -13.83 24.89 -12.92
CA GLU A 19 -14.35 24.28 -11.66
C GLU A 19 -15.09 22.93 -11.67
N ASP A 20 -14.26 21.94 -11.39
CA ASP A 20 -14.46 20.57 -10.92
C ASP A 20 -15.42 20.52 -9.71
N ALA A 21 -16.52 19.77 -9.85
CA ALA A 21 -17.42 19.45 -8.75
C ALA A 21 -16.78 18.35 -7.91
N GLY A 22 -16.49 18.69 -6.66
CA GLY A 22 -15.73 17.88 -5.71
C GLY A 22 -16.13 16.41 -5.63
N SER A 23 -15.11 15.55 -5.63
CA SER A 23 -15.18 14.23 -5.01
C SER A 23 -14.46 14.28 -3.68
N ALA A 24 -15.17 13.78 -2.67
CA ALA A 24 -14.73 13.69 -1.30
C ALA A 24 -13.39 12.94 -1.20
N ASP A 25 -12.47 13.58 -0.48
CA ASP A 25 -11.25 13.02 0.07
C ASP A 25 -11.62 11.82 0.97
N ALA A 26 -11.57 10.62 0.40
CA ALA A 26 -11.50 9.41 1.18
C ALA A 26 -10.04 9.28 1.61
N GLY A 27 -9.79 9.63 2.88
CA GLY A 27 -8.46 9.70 3.48
C GLY A 27 -7.61 8.48 3.17
N SER A 28 -6.70 8.65 2.23
CA SER A 28 -5.50 7.84 2.11
C SER A 28 -4.43 8.61 2.84
N GLY A 29 -4.33 8.37 4.15
CA GLY A 29 -3.22 8.84 4.96
C GLY A 29 -1.94 8.14 4.50
N VAL A 30 -1.42 8.55 3.35
CA VAL A 30 -0.02 8.39 3.00
C VAL A 30 0.74 9.32 3.92
N LEU A 31 0.99 8.85 5.14
CA LEU A 31 2.10 9.37 5.92
C LEU A 31 3.32 9.18 5.03
N ASP A 32 4.02 10.29 4.76
CA ASP A 32 5.23 10.36 3.95
C ASP A 32 6.07 9.09 4.13
N ALA A 33 6.32 8.37 3.04
CA ALA A 33 7.26 7.24 3.02
C ALA A 33 8.65 7.62 3.58
N ALA A 34 8.96 8.92 3.63
CA ALA A 34 10.15 9.47 4.30
C ALA A 34 10.22 9.19 5.82
N ALA A 35 9.12 8.85 6.49
CA ALA A 35 9.13 8.51 7.92
C ALA A 35 9.70 7.10 8.22
N LEU A 36 9.80 6.23 7.20
CA LEU A 36 10.35 4.88 7.36
C LEU A 36 11.87 4.81 7.12
N GLU A 37 12.49 5.89 6.65
CA GLU A 37 13.91 5.93 6.27
C GLU A 37 14.86 6.15 7.48
N ASP A 38 14.36 6.39 8.69
CA ASP A 38 15.23 6.62 9.87
C ASP A 38 14.61 6.19 11.20
N GLY A 39 14.27 4.91 11.34
CA GLY A 39 14.10 4.24 12.65
C GLY A 39 13.17 4.95 13.66
N GLY A 40 12.25 5.77 13.18
CA GLY A 40 11.34 6.54 14.01
C GLY A 40 10.45 5.62 14.84
N PRO A 41 9.93 6.08 15.98
CA PRO A 41 9.03 5.26 16.78
C PRO A 41 7.81 4.88 15.95
N ILE A 42 7.55 3.57 15.84
CA ILE A 42 6.29 3.08 15.28
C ILE A 42 5.17 3.46 16.24
N THR A 43 4.34 4.43 15.84
CA THR A 43 3.14 4.85 16.60
C THR A 43 1.89 4.14 16.13
N GLU A 44 1.99 3.35 15.07
CA GLU A 44 0.88 2.65 14.45
C GLU A 44 0.51 1.41 15.22
N THR A 45 -0.77 1.07 15.21
CA THR A 45 -1.33 -0.02 15.98
C THR A 45 -1.99 -1.06 15.08
N TRP A 46 -2.51 -2.14 15.67
CA TRP A 46 -3.33 -3.11 14.94
C TRP A 46 -4.50 -2.40 14.26
N SER A 47 -5.26 -1.63 15.04
CA SER A 47 -6.47 -0.94 14.59
C SER A 47 -6.21 0.20 13.62
N SER A 48 -5.04 0.87 13.69
CA SER A 48 -4.73 2.01 12.81
C SER A 48 -4.05 1.60 11.49
N PHE A 49 -3.48 0.40 11.41
CA PHE A 49 -2.66 -0.02 10.27
C PHE A 49 -2.79 -1.51 9.95
N ALA A 50 -2.30 -2.37 10.85
CA ALA A 50 -1.99 -3.75 10.47
C ALA A 50 -3.24 -4.58 10.16
N GLU A 51 -4.39 -4.31 10.78
CA GLU A 51 -5.65 -4.98 10.48
C GLU A 51 -6.04 -4.82 9.02
N ALA A 52 -6.05 -3.58 8.51
CA ALA A 52 -6.38 -3.30 7.12
C ALA A 52 -5.38 -3.93 6.14
N PHE A 53 -4.08 -3.92 6.49
CA PHE A 53 -3.05 -4.59 5.70
C PHE A 53 -3.33 -6.10 5.60
N MET A 54 -3.57 -6.77 6.73
CA MET A 54 -3.82 -8.21 6.76
C MET A 54 -5.06 -8.59 5.97
N GLN A 55 -6.15 -7.82 6.13
CA GLN A 55 -7.40 -8.05 5.40
C GLN A 55 -7.25 -7.87 3.90
N THR A 56 -6.46 -6.88 3.47
CA THR A 56 -6.22 -6.60 2.05
C THR A 56 -5.34 -7.65 1.40
N TYR A 57 -4.25 -8.05 2.07
CA TYR A 57 -3.14 -8.76 1.43
C TYR A 57 -3.00 -10.22 1.85
N CYS A 58 -3.38 -10.58 3.07
CA CYS A 58 -3.03 -11.86 3.66
C CYS A 58 -4.25 -12.78 3.82
N VAL A 59 -5.34 -12.27 4.38
CA VAL A 59 -6.53 -13.05 4.77
C VAL A 59 -7.21 -13.72 3.57
N ARG A 60 -7.09 -13.16 2.36
CA ARG A 60 -7.60 -13.79 1.13
C ARG A 60 -7.17 -15.25 0.98
N CYS A 61 -5.92 -15.56 1.33
CA CYS A 61 -5.34 -16.91 1.26
C CYS A 61 -5.13 -17.53 2.65
N HIS A 62 -5.09 -16.71 3.70
CA HIS A 62 -4.78 -17.07 5.08
C HIS A 62 -5.95 -16.75 6.02
N SER A 63 -7.15 -17.21 5.67
CA SER A 63 -8.39 -17.01 6.44
C SER A 63 -8.74 -18.20 7.34
N THR A 64 -7.96 -19.28 7.29
CA THR A 64 -8.21 -20.51 8.06
C THR A 64 -6.90 -21.17 8.47
N SER A 65 -6.98 -22.07 9.46
CA SER A 65 -5.86 -22.87 9.94
C SER A 65 -5.14 -23.63 8.79
N PRO A 66 -3.81 -23.76 8.81
CA PRO A 66 -2.89 -23.46 9.93
C PRO A 66 -2.34 -22.02 9.95
N LYS A 67 -2.69 -21.19 8.97
CA LYS A 67 -2.25 -19.80 8.87
C LYS A 67 -3.49 -18.93 8.72
N ASP A 68 -4.06 -18.55 9.86
CA ASP A 68 -5.15 -17.59 9.98
C ASP A 68 -4.54 -16.25 10.39
N PHE A 69 -4.89 -15.16 9.71
CA PHE A 69 -4.40 -13.81 10.05
C PHE A 69 -5.55 -12.82 10.27
N ASN A 70 -6.73 -13.31 10.67
CA ASN A 70 -7.89 -12.47 10.95
C ASN A 70 -7.79 -11.68 12.25
N SER A 71 -6.86 -12.02 13.15
CA SER A 71 -6.71 -11.35 14.44
C SER A 71 -5.27 -10.99 14.76
N LEU A 72 -5.10 -9.99 15.63
CA LEU A 72 -3.80 -9.62 16.20
C LEU A 72 -3.12 -10.79 16.90
N ALA A 73 -3.89 -11.64 17.58
CA ALA A 73 -3.35 -12.80 18.28
C ALA A 73 -2.72 -13.80 17.30
N ASP A 74 -3.37 -14.06 16.17
CA ASP A 74 -2.84 -15.00 15.17
C ASP A 74 -1.62 -14.41 14.44
N VAL A 75 -1.64 -13.11 14.16
CA VAL A 75 -0.48 -12.39 13.61
C VAL A 75 0.70 -12.46 14.56
N ARG A 76 0.51 -12.19 15.86
CA ARG A 76 1.55 -12.31 16.90
C ARG A 76 2.09 -13.73 17.01
N ALA A 77 1.22 -14.74 16.92
CA ALA A 77 1.63 -16.15 16.91
C ALA A 77 2.51 -16.51 15.70
N ASN A 78 2.43 -15.73 14.61
CA ASN A 78 3.15 -15.96 13.37
C ASN A 78 4.18 -14.88 13.03
N THR A 79 4.49 -13.96 13.94
CA THR A 79 5.32 -12.77 13.70
C THR A 79 6.61 -13.10 12.96
N ALA A 80 7.39 -14.07 13.44
CA ALA A 80 8.65 -14.44 12.80
C ALA A 80 8.45 -14.92 11.34
N THR A 81 7.43 -15.75 11.09
CA THR A 81 7.13 -16.25 9.75
C THR A 81 6.72 -15.12 8.80
N ILE A 82 5.82 -14.24 9.25
CA ILE A 82 5.34 -13.11 8.45
C ILE A 82 6.51 -12.16 8.16
N ARG A 83 7.25 -11.76 9.19
CA ARG A 83 8.40 -10.88 9.10
C ARG A 83 9.42 -11.38 8.08
N CYS A 84 9.83 -12.63 8.17
CA CYS A 84 10.85 -13.20 7.28
C CYS A 84 10.37 -13.36 5.83
N GLY A 85 9.11 -13.72 5.62
CA GLY A 85 8.56 -13.87 4.27
C GLY A 85 8.24 -12.54 3.59
N VAL A 86 7.93 -11.51 4.38
CA VAL A 86 7.58 -10.17 3.91
C VAL A 86 8.81 -9.27 3.81
N SER A 87 9.93 -9.54 4.46
CA SER A 87 11.12 -8.68 4.35
C SER A 87 11.75 -8.69 2.96
N ASP A 88 12.31 -7.56 2.54
CA ASP A 88 13.04 -7.45 1.28
C ASP A 88 14.36 -8.24 1.29
N VAL A 89 15.02 -8.25 2.44
CA VAL A 89 16.32 -8.87 2.67
C VAL A 89 16.24 -9.95 3.76
N ALA A 90 17.27 -10.77 3.87
CA ALA A 90 17.42 -11.69 5.00
C ALA A 90 17.62 -10.88 6.29
N LEU A 91 16.80 -11.17 7.30
CA LEU A 91 16.87 -10.53 8.61
C LEU A 91 17.41 -11.50 9.65
N ASP A 92 18.00 -10.97 10.71
CA ASP A 92 18.42 -11.78 11.85
C ASP A 92 17.23 -12.54 12.46
N GLY A 93 17.49 -13.78 12.87
CA GLY A 93 16.47 -14.69 13.39
C GLY A 93 15.61 -15.38 12.32
N CYS A 94 15.80 -15.05 11.04
CA CYS A 94 15.14 -15.76 9.94
C CYS A 94 15.92 -17.01 9.51
N GLY A 95 15.20 -18.13 9.38
CA GLY A 95 15.74 -19.36 8.81
C GLY A 95 15.70 -19.36 7.28
N ALA A 96 16.02 -20.51 6.68
CA ALA A 96 15.97 -20.69 5.22
C ALA A 96 14.55 -20.63 4.63
N PHE A 97 13.51 -20.81 5.46
CA PHE A 97 12.11 -20.75 5.05
C PHE A 97 11.24 -20.04 6.11
N PRO A 98 10.34 -19.13 5.71
CA PRO A 98 10.21 -18.58 4.36
C PRO A 98 11.44 -17.74 3.97
N PRO A 99 11.89 -17.78 2.70
CA PRO A 99 12.92 -16.86 2.26
C PRO A 99 12.37 -15.42 2.21
N PRO A 100 13.25 -14.40 2.23
CA PRO A 100 12.88 -13.02 1.94
C PRO A 100 12.15 -12.90 0.60
N ARG A 101 11.24 -11.94 0.48
CA ARG A 101 10.36 -11.72 -0.70
C ARG A 101 9.51 -12.93 -1.09
N GLN A 102 9.30 -13.88 -0.18
CA GLN A 102 8.32 -14.96 -0.40
C GLN A 102 6.91 -14.39 -0.59
N PHE A 103 6.58 -13.30 0.10
CA PHE A 103 5.38 -12.53 -0.21
C PHE A 103 5.65 -11.62 -1.43
N PRO A 104 4.94 -11.83 -2.56
CA PRO A 104 5.25 -11.13 -3.81
C PRO A 104 4.95 -9.63 -3.76
N VAL A 105 5.63 -8.90 -4.64
CA VAL A 105 5.40 -7.47 -4.93
C VAL A 105 4.92 -7.29 -6.37
N GLY A 106 4.13 -6.26 -6.65
CA GLY A 106 3.88 -5.83 -8.03
C GLY A 106 2.44 -5.42 -8.36
N SER A 107 2.12 -5.38 -9.66
CA SER A 107 0.85 -4.90 -10.18
C SER A 107 -0.27 -5.93 -9.99
N GLY A 108 -0.84 -5.93 -8.78
CA GLY A 108 -1.96 -6.76 -8.33
C GLY A 108 -2.37 -6.31 -6.92
N PRO A 109 -3.21 -7.06 -6.18
CA PRO A 109 -3.44 -6.80 -4.77
C PRO A 109 -2.22 -7.30 -3.97
N PHE A 110 -1.05 -6.74 -4.26
CA PHE A 110 0.21 -7.00 -3.59
C PHE A 110 0.74 -5.66 -3.08
N PRO A 111 1.36 -5.63 -1.89
CA PRO A 111 1.95 -4.41 -1.39
C PRO A 111 3.17 -4.01 -2.23
N SER A 112 3.47 -2.72 -2.20
CA SER A 112 4.77 -2.17 -2.57
C SER A 112 5.87 -2.60 -1.58
N ASP A 113 7.14 -2.35 -1.93
CA ASP A 113 8.25 -2.58 -1.01
C ASP A 113 8.16 -1.70 0.24
N ASP A 114 7.68 -0.45 0.13
CA ASP A 114 7.49 0.47 1.26
C ASP A 114 6.43 -0.04 2.24
N GLU A 115 5.31 -0.55 1.72
CA GLU A 115 4.26 -1.15 2.53
C GLU A 115 4.75 -2.43 3.24
N ARG A 116 5.61 -3.22 2.59
CA ARG A 116 6.26 -4.39 3.23
C ARG A 116 7.22 -3.96 4.33
N ALA A 117 8.05 -2.95 4.09
CA ALA A 117 8.98 -2.41 5.07
C ALA A 117 8.23 -1.86 6.30
N ARG A 118 7.11 -1.15 6.08
CA ARG A 118 6.22 -0.67 7.14
C ARG A 118 5.69 -1.81 8.00
N LEU A 119 5.21 -2.90 7.40
CA LEU A 119 4.75 -4.07 8.15
C LEU A 119 5.88 -4.70 8.97
N VAL A 120 7.07 -4.86 8.39
CA VAL A 120 8.24 -5.41 9.08
C VAL A 120 8.61 -4.55 10.29
N ALA A 121 8.62 -3.23 10.14
CA ALA A 121 8.90 -2.31 11.24
C ALA A 121 7.85 -2.39 12.37
N TRP A 122 6.57 -2.50 12.02
CA TRP A 122 5.49 -2.72 13.01
C TRP A 122 5.61 -4.06 13.75
N LEU A 123 6.02 -5.13 13.06
CA LEU A 123 6.29 -6.43 13.68
C LEU A 123 7.51 -6.36 14.61
N ASP A 124 8.57 -5.63 14.22
CA ASP A 124 9.78 -5.42 15.03
C ASP A 124 9.51 -4.57 16.27
N ALA A 125 8.54 -3.66 16.21
CA ALA A 125 8.02 -2.92 17.36
C ALA A 125 7.16 -3.78 18.31
N GLY A 126 7.03 -5.09 18.07
CA GLY A 126 6.28 -6.02 18.91
C GLY A 126 4.80 -6.12 18.57
N ALA A 127 4.39 -5.72 17.35
CA ALA A 127 3.01 -5.75 16.90
C ALA A 127 2.05 -5.05 17.89
N PRO A 128 2.22 -3.74 18.13
CA PRO A 128 1.40 -2.97 19.07
C PRO A 128 -0.10 -2.99 18.69
N GLU A 129 -0.97 -2.98 19.71
CA GLU A 129 -2.44 -3.08 19.59
C GLU A 129 -3.13 -1.75 19.33
#